data_AF-A0A4Q9VYG8-F1
#
_entry.id   AF-A0A4Q9VYG8-F1
#
_cell.length_a   1.000
_cell.length_b   1.000
_cell.length_c   1.000
_cell.angle_alpha   90.00
_cell.angle_beta   90.00
_cell.angle_gamma   90.00
#
_symmetry.space_group_name_H-M   'P 1'
#
loop_
_entity.id
_entity.type
_entity.pdbx_description
1 polymer ?
#
loop_
_entity_poly.entity_id
_entity_poly.type
_entity_poly.pdbx_seq_one_letter_code
_entity_poly.pdbx_strand_id
1 'polypeptide(L)'
;EKGNVIVFHANKKDDYVKRVIGTPGDSVEYKNDTLYVNGKKQSEPYLNYNEKRKQTEYITGSFKTKNLPNATPQSNVSPKGKYLVLCDNREVSKDSRSFGLIDKHQIVGKVSLRYWPFIEFKSNFNPN
;
A
#
# COMPACT_ATOMS: atom_id res chain seq x y z
N GLU A 1 8.80 -6.06 3.41
CA GLU A 1 8.93 -5.20 4.61
C GLU A 1 8.10 -3.94 4.45
N LYS A 2 7.87 -3.21 5.55
CA LYS A 2 7.27 -1.86 5.50
C LYS A 2 8.08 -0.96 4.56
N GLY A 3 7.40 -0.11 3.81
CA GLY A 3 8.00 0.76 2.80
C GLY A 3 8.30 0.08 1.47
N ASN A 4 8.26 -1.26 1.35
CA ASN A 4 8.43 -1.90 0.04
C ASN A 4 7.22 -1.61 -0.85
N VAL A 5 7.48 -1.32 -2.12
CA VAL A 5 6.46 -1.34 -3.17
C VAL A 5 6.37 -2.77 -3.68
N ILE A 6 5.15 -3.31 -3.76
CA ILE A 6 4.91 -4.70 -4.14
C ILE A 6 3.89 -4.77 -5.28
N VAL A 7 4.01 -5.85 -6.06
CA VAL A 7 2.95 -6.31 -6.97
C VAL A 7 2.19 -7.43 -6.29
N PHE A 8 0.86 -7.39 -6.35
CA PHE A 8 0.01 -8.45 -5.84
C PHE A 8 -1.22 -8.67 -6.73
N HIS A 9 -1.69 -9.91 -6.77
CA HIS A 9 -2.92 -10.27 -7.47
C HIS A 9 -4.13 -9.72 -6.69
N ALA A 10 -4.81 -8.71 -7.23
CA ALA A 10 -6.04 -8.17 -6.66
C ALA A 10 -7.23 -9.09 -6.95
N ASN A 11 -7.22 -9.73 -8.11
CA ASN A 11 -8.16 -10.78 -8.51
C ASN A 11 -7.47 -11.70 -9.55
N LYS A 12 -8.22 -12.61 -10.19
CA LYS A 12 -7.66 -13.57 -11.17
C LYS A 12 -7.07 -12.94 -12.44
N LYS A 13 -7.35 -11.66 -12.72
CA LYS A 13 -7.00 -10.98 -13.96
C LYS A 13 -6.12 -9.74 -13.74
N ASP A 14 -6.21 -9.12 -12.57
CA ASP A 14 -5.59 -7.82 -12.31
C ASP A 14 -4.50 -7.88 -11.23
N ASP A 15 -3.37 -7.26 -11.55
CA ASP A 15 -2.25 -7.03 -10.65
C ASP A 15 -2.18 -5.58 -10.22
N TYR A 16 -2.08 -5.34 -8.92
CA TYR A 16 -1.96 -4.00 -8.35
C TYR A 16 -0.58 -3.75 -7.79
N VAL A 17 -0.11 -2.51 -7.97
CA VAL A 17 1.14 -2.02 -7.39
C VAL A 17 0.82 -1.06 -6.25
N LYS A 18 1.21 -1.41 -5.03
CA LYS A 18 0.98 -0.60 -3.81
C LYS A 18 2.16 -0.73 -2.86
N ARG A 19 2.29 0.22 -1.93
CA ARG A 19 3.32 0.23 -0.89
C ARG A 19 2.82 -0.46 0.38
N VAL A 20 3.63 -1.32 0.96
CA VAL A 20 3.37 -1.95 2.26
C VAL A 20 3.55 -0.91 3.37
N ILE A 21 2.47 -0.61 4.08
CA ILE A 21 2.49 0.31 5.22
C ILE A 21 2.54 -0.46 6.55
N GLY A 22 1.87 -1.60 6.62
CA GLY A 22 1.84 -2.47 7.80
C GLY A 22 2.06 -3.93 7.43
N THR A 23 2.77 -4.65 8.28
CA THR A 23 3.04 -6.10 8.17
C THR A 23 2.32 -6.88 9.28
N PRO A 24 2.25 -8.22 9.21
CA PRO A 24 1.62 -9.02 10.27
C PRO A 24 2.17 -8.66 11.66
N GLY A 25 1.27 -8.45 12.63
CA GLY A 25 1.64 -8.04 13.98
C GLY A 25 1.85 -6.53 14.18
N ASP A 26 1.86 -5.71 13.11
CA ASP A 26 1.89 -4.27 13.26
C ASP A 26 0.51 -3.72 13.59
N SER A 27 0.48 -2.72 14.49
CA SER A 27 -0.65 -1.82 14.67
C SER A 27 -0.44 -0.54 13.90
N VAL A 28 -1.34 -0.23 12.95
CA VAL A 28 -1.27 1.00 12.16
C VAL A 28 -2.44 1.93 12.52
N GLU A 29 -2.10 3.19 12.69
CA GLU A 29 -3.04 4.28 12.89
C GLU A 29 -2.57 5.49 12.08
N TYR A 30 -3.50 6.10 11.36
CA TYR A 30 -3.33 7.44 10.82
C TYR A 30 -4.15 8.42 11.64
N LYS A 31 -3.53 9.56 11.97
CA LYS A 31 -4.20 10.73 12.52
C LYS A 31 -3.85 11.91 11.62
N ASN A 32 -4.80 12.41 10.84
CA ASN A 32 -4.66 13.61 10.03
C ASN A 32 -3.37 13.57 9.18
N ASP A 33 -3.24 12.55 8.32
CA ASP A 33 -2.06 12.22 7.50
C ASP A 33 -0.80 11.76 8.25
N THR A 34 -0.78 11.80 9.57
CA THR A 34 0.37 11.30 10.34
C THR A 34 0.28 9.80 10.57
N LEU A 35 1.22 9.05 10.00
CA LEU A 35 1.38 7.61 10.20
C LEU A 35 1.98 7.28 11.58
N TYR A 36 1.32 6.39 12.31
CA TYR A 36 1.83 5.72 13.50
C TYR A 36 1.86 4.21 13.27
N VAL A 37 3.02 3.60 13.51
CA VAL A 37 3.19 2.14 13.50
C VAL A 37 3.65 1.70 14.88
N ASN A 38 2.87 0.82 15.53
CA ASN A 38 3.10 0.37 16.91
C ASN A 38 3.25 1.54 17.89
N GLY A 39 2.40 2.56 17.72
CA GLY A 39 2.40 3.79 18.52
C GLY A 39 3.53 4.79 18.19
N LYS A 40 4.47 4.44 17.32
CA LYS A 40 5.59 5.31 16.93
C LYS A 40 5.28 6.03 15.63
N LYS A 41 5.40 7.36 15.64
CA LYS A 41 5.30 8.18 14.41
C LYS A 41 6.34 7.70 13.39
N GLN A 42 5.94 7.57 12.13
CA GLN A 42 6.81 7.22 11.01
C GLN A 42 6.82 8.35 9.98
N SER A 43 7.95 8.56 9.31
CA SER A 43 8.08 9.50 8.20
C SER A 43 7.74 8.81 6.89
N GLU A 44 7.03 9.52 6.00
CA GLU A 44 6.66 9.04 4.66
C GLU A 44 7.21 9.99 3.57
N PRO A 45 8.54 10.10 3.39
CA PRO A 45 9.13 11.10 2.48
C PRO A 45 8.71 10.91 1.00
N TYR A 46 8.25 9.72 0.63
CA TYR A 46 7.69 9.42 -0.69
C TYR A 46 6.36 10.14 -0.97
N LEU A 47 5.71 10.73 0.04
CA LEU A 47 4.49 11.51 -0.14
C LEU A 47 4.73 13.00 -0.30
N ASN A 48 5.95 13.51 -0.04
CA ASN A 48 6.28 14.94 -0.04
C ASN A 48 5.81 15.67 -1.31
N TYR A 49 5.87 15.01 -2.47
CA TYR A 49 5.41 15.59 -3.73
C TYR A 49 3.90 15.80 -3.76
N ASN A 50 3.13 14.80 -3.29
CA ASN A 50 1.67 14.80 -3.28
C ASN A 50 1.13 15.71 -2.17
N GLU A 51 1.74 15.71 -0.98
CA GLU A 51 1.35 16.61 0.11
C GLU A 51 1.44 18.08 -0.27
N LYS A 52 2.44 18.46 -1.08
CA LYS A 52 2.60 19.83 -1.60
C LYS A 52 1.58 20.19 -2.68
N ARG A 53 0.84 19.23 -3.22
CA ARG A 53 -0.12 19.38 -4.33
C ARG A 53 -1.52 18.89 -4.00
N LYS A 54 -1.77 18.64 -2.72
CA LYS A 54 -3.05 18.12 -2.23
C LYS A 54 -4.20 19.05 -2.61
N GLN A 55 -5.32 18.44 -2.99
CA GLN A 55 -6.57 19.15 -3.26
C GLN A 55 -7.51 19.13 -2.04
N THR A 56 -7.27 18.19 -1.11
CA THR A 56 -7.99 18.08 0.17
C THR A 56 -7.15 18.55 1.35
N GLU A 57 -7.79 18.71 2.52
CA GLU A 57 -7.08 19.02 3.78
C GLU A 57 -6.08 17.91 4.14
N TYR A 58 -6.48 16.64 3.93
CA TYR A 58 -5.70 15.44 4.22
C TYR A 58 -5.70 14.47 3.03
N ILE A 59 -4.54 14.06 2.55
CA ILE A 59 -4.42 13.14 1.42
C ILE A 59 -4.76 11.69 1.81
N THR A 60 -4.52 11.33 3.07
CA THR A 60 -4.79 10.00 3.68
C THR A 60 -5.94 10.04 4.66
N GLY A 61 -6.03 11.08 5.50
CA GLY A 61 -7.02 11.22 6.55
C GLY A 61 -6.70 10.42 7.81
N SER A 62 -7.73 10.10 8.60
CA SER A 62 -7.61 9.38 9.87
C SER A 62 -8.26 8.00 9.79
N PHE A 63 -7.53 6.94 10.16
CA PHE A 63 -8.08 5.59 10.27
C PHE A 63 -7.24 4.69 11.17
N LYS A 64 -7.80 3.54 11.54
CA LYS A 64 -7.14 2.49 12.32
C LYS A 64 -7.24 1.17 11.59
N THR A 65 -6.22 0.32 11.64
CA THR A 65 -6.24 -1.02 11.04
C THR A 65 -7.48 -1.82 11.45
N LYS A 66 -7.90 -1.76 12.72
CA LYS A 66 -9.10 -2.48 13.21
C LYS A 66 -10.41 -2.13 12.49
N ASN A 67 -10.45 -0.97 11.82
CA ASN A 67 -11.64 -0.49 11.11
C ASN A 67 -11.64 -0.94 9.64
N LEU A 68 -10.62 -1.67 9.18
CA LEU A 68 -10.50 -2.10 7.80
C LEU A 68 -11.10 -3.50 7.59
N PRO A 69 -11.62 -3.81 6.39
CA PRO A 69 -11.97 -5.17 6.03
C PRO A 69 -10.78 -6.13 6.22
N ASN A 70 -11.08 -7.38 6.58
CA ASN A 70 -10.10 -8.44 6.85
C ASN A 70 -9.14 -8.17 8.03
N ALA A 71 -9.41 -7.16 8.86
CA ALA A 71 -8.71 -6.94 10.13
C ALA A 71 -9.27 -7.82 11.26
N THR A 72 -8.51 -7.94 12.35
CA THR A 72 -9.00 -8.58 13.58
C THR A 72 -10.04 -7.66 14.22
N PRO A 73 -11.27 -8.12 14.45
CA PRO A 73 -12.25 -7.35 15.21
C PRO A 73 -11.67 -6.94 16.58
N GLN A 74 -11.96 -5.71 17.01
CA GLN A 74 -11.53 -5.13 18.30
C GLN A 74 -10.01 -4.99 18.56
N SER A 75 -9.14 -5.50 17.69
CA SER A 75 -7.68 -5.35 17.82
C SER A 75 -7.12 -4.50 16.70
N ASN A 76 -6.34 -3.47 17.05
CA ASN A 76 -5.65 -2.65 16.05
C ASN A 76 -4.39 -3.32 15.48
N VAL A 77 -4.12 -4.58 15.83
CA VAL A 77 -2.98 -5.34 15.35
C VAL A 77 -3.37 -6.14 14.11
N SER A 78 -2.59 -6.00 13.05
CA SER A 78 -2.78 -6.75 11.80
C SER A 78 -2.69 -8.26 12.06
N PRO A 79 -3.65 -9.07 11.57
CA PRO A 79 -3.62 -10.52 11.74
C PRO A 79 -2.36 -11.16 11.14
N LYS A 80 -2.07 -12.40 11.53
CA LYS A 80 -1.03 -13.20 10.89
C LYS A 80 -1.31 -13.30 9.38
N GLY A 81 -0.27 -13.11 8.57
CA GLY A 81 -0.35 -13.22 7.12
C GLY A 81 -1.07 -12.08 6.39
N LYS A 82 -1.57 -11.06 7.11
CA LYS A 82 -2.24 -9.90 6.52
C LYS A 82 -1.31 -8.68 6.42
N TYR A 83 -1.46 -7.93 5.34
CA TYR A 83 -0.68 -6.73 5.05
C TYR A 83 -1.59 -5.54 4.76
N LEU A 84 -1.20 -4.38 5.27
CA LEU A 84 -1.83 -3.10 4.94
C LEU A 84 -1.04 -2.47 3.79
N VAL A 85 -1.72 -2.20 2.68
CA VAL A 85 -1.10 -1.59 1.49
C VAL A 85 -1.81 -0.31 1.08
N LEU A 86 -1.05 0.76 0.86
CA LEU A 86 -1.55 2.04 0.36
C LEU A 86 -0.84 2.42 -0.94
N CYS A 87 -1.49 3.20 -1.80
CA CYS A 87 -0.80 3.83 -2.92
C CYS A 87 -0.19 5.17 -2.49
N ASP A 88 0.89 5.60 -3.14
CA ASP A 88 1.49 6.89 -2.86
C ASP A 88 0.59 8.05 -3.35
N ASN A 89 -0.21 7.83 -4.40
CA ASN A 89 -1.25 8.78 -4.81
C ASN A 89 -2.52 8.59 -3.95
N ARG A 90 -2.45 9.12 -2.73
CA ARG A 90 -3.39 8.83 -1.63
C ARG A 90 -4.81 9.33 -1.88
N GLU A 91 -4.99 10.45 -2.58
CA GLU A 91 -6.31 11.09 -2.76
C GLU A 91 -7.22 10.29 -3.71
N VAL A 92 -6.65 9.64 -4.72
CA VAL A 92 -7.44 9.03 -5.82
C VAL A 92 -7.38 7.51 -5.86
N SER A 93 -6.39 6.89 -5.21
CA SER A 93 -6.19 5.45 -5.33
C SER A 93 -7.13 4.65 -4.43
N LYS A 94 -7.79 3.63 -5.00
CA LYS A 94 -8.34 2.50 -4.24
C LYS A 94 -7.19 1.64 -3.70
N ASP A 95 -7.16 1.44 -2.39
CA ASP A 95 -6.16 0.64 -1.69
C ASP A 95 -6.78 -0.02 -0.45
N SER A 96 -5.97 -0.45 0.53
CA SER A 96 -6.51 -1.12 1.72
C SER A 96 -7.52 -0.30 2.52
N ARG A 97 -7.55 1.04 2.36
CA ARG A 97 -8.62 1.87 2.93
C ARG A 97 -10.00 1.54 2.36
N SER A 98 -10.04 1.01 1.13
CA SER A 98 -11.28 0.63 0.43
C SER A 98 -11.55 -0.87 0.48
N PHE A 99 -10.56 -1.71 0.16
CA PHE A 99 -10.75 -3.17 0.05
C PHE A 99 -10.25 -3.96 1.28
N GLY A 100 -9.58 -3.31 2.23
CA GLY A 100 -9.05 -3.95 3.43
C GLY A 100 -7.66 -4.54 3.29
N LEU A 101 -7.30 -5.40 4.25
CA LEU A 101 -5.99 -6.04 4.30
C LEU A 101 -5.86 -7.14 3.24
N ILE A 102 -4.68 -7.26 2.65
CA ILE A 102 -4.35 -8.33 1.68
C ILE A 102 -3.64 -9.49 2.36
N ASP A 103 -3.75 -10.67 1.77
CA ASP A 103 -3.04 -11.86 2.23
C ASP A 103 -1.63 -11.96 1.63
N LYS A 104 -0.71 -12.57 2.39
CA LYS A 104 0.66 -12.85 1.95
C LYS A 104 0.71 -13.57 0.60
N HIS A 105 -0.21 -14.51 0.36
CA HIS A 105 -0.22 -15.34 -0.85
C HIS A 105 -0.62 -14.56 -2.10
N GLN A 106 -1.23 -13.37 -1.96
CA GLN A 106 -1.53 -12.50 -3.10
C GLN A 106 -0.26 -11.81 -3.61
N ILE A 107 0.78 -11.69 -2.78
CA ILE A 107 2.00 -10.95 -3.11
C ILE A 107 2.84 -11.75 -4.09
N VAL A 108 3.04 -11.20 -5.29
CA VAL A 108 3.88 -11.78 -6.34
C VAL A 108 5.34 -11.48 -6.09
N GLY A 109 5.65 -10.22 -5.77
CA GLY A 109 7.04 -9.79 -5.61
C GLY A 109 7.19 -8.32 -5.21
N LYS A 110 8.44 -7.95 -4.93
CA LYS A 110 8.84 -6.56 -4.65
C LYS A 110 9.17 -5.86 -5.96
N VAL A 111 8.67 -4.64 -6.14
CA VAL A 111 9.07 -3.77 -7.25
C VAL A 111 10.41 -3.15 -6.93
N SER A 112 11.38 -3.33 -7.82
CA SER A 112 12.57 -2.48 -7.85
C SER A 112 12.29 -1.31 -8.79
N LEU A 113 12.14 -0.10 -8.24
CA LEU A 113 11.83 1.11 -9.03
C LEU A 113 12.87 1.39 -10.13
N ARG A 114 14.10 0.87 -10.01
CA ARG A 114 15.12 0.94 -11.07
C ARG A 114 14.73 0.16 -12.33
N TYR A 115 13.96 -0.91 -12.19
CA TYR A 115 13.61 -1.84 -13.25
C TYR A 115 12.11 -1.82 -13.60
N TRP A 116 11.34 -0.84 -13.10
CA TRP A 116 9.90 -0.75 -13.32
C TRP A 116 9.48 0.59 -13.96
N PRO A 117 8.57 0.60 -14.97
CA PRO A 117 8.13 -0.58 -15.70
C PRO A 117 9.37 -1.16 -16.40
N PHE A 118 9.47 -2.49 -16.46
CA PHE A 118 10.53 -3.12 -17.23
C PHE A 118 10.51 -2.43 -18.58
N ILE A 119 11.64 -1.78 -18.89
CA ILE A 119 12.05 -1.23 -20.19
C ILE A 119 11.05 -1.67 -21.24
N GLU A 120 10.36 -0.74 -21.93
CA GLU A 120 9.57 -1.06 -23.12
C GLU A 120 10.45 -1.89 -24.08
N PHE A 121 10.51 -3.20 -23.90
CA PHE A 121 11.00 -4.12 -24.88
C PHE A 121 9.82 -4.26 -25.83
N LYS A 122 9.62 -3.22 -26.63
CA LYS A 122 9.12 -3.42 -27.99
C LYS A 122 10.22 -4.19 -28.72
N SER A 123 10.35 -5.49 -28.43
CA SER A 123 10.84 -6.37 -29.47
C SER A 123 9.74 -6.40 -30.52
N ASN A 124 9.85 -5.52 -31.52
CA ASN A 124 9.37 -5.85 -32.84
C ASN A 124 10.20 -7.05 -33.33
N PHE A 125 9.92 -8.24 -32.77
CA PHE A 125 10.30 -9.48 -33.41
C PHE A 125 9.16 -9.77 -34.37
N ASN A 126 9.41 -9.42 -35.63
CA ASN A 126 8.60 -9.85 -36.75
C ASN A 126 9.21 -11.15 -37.27
N PRO A 127 8.70 -12.35 -36.92
CA PRO A 127 9.01 -13.54 -37.70
C PRO A 127 8.06 -13.53 -38.91
N ASN A 128 8.52 -12.85 -39.95
CA ASN A 128 7.91 -12.76 -41.30
C ASN A 128 6.63 -11.92 -41.42
#